data_AF-A0A7V3KNH3-F1
#
_entry.id   AF-A0A7V3KNH3-F1
#
_cell.length_a   1.000
_cell.length_b   1.000
_cell.length_c   1.000
_cell.angle_alpha   90.00
_cell.angle_beta   90.00
_cell.angle_gamma   90.00
#
_symmetry.space_group_name_H-M   'P 1'
#
loop_
_entity.id
_entity.type
_entity.pdbx_description
1 polymer ?
#
loop_
_entity_poly.entity_id
_entity_poly.type
_entity_poly.pdbx_seq_one_letter_code
_entity_poly.pdbx_strand_id
1 'polypeptide(L)'
;MLTKRYYTQKEVADLVGVNPGIISYWEEKLRIFRPKKRGGRKLFTSSDLKKALLVKKLLDSGISLKGVKKRLEEESVEELMPEVLSEVVQEIKETIDQTLNELEELRRYLDEKLSNWRNSGDH
;
A
#
# COMPACT_ATOMS: atom_id res chain seq x y z
N MET A 1 -15.50 12.18 3.49
CA MET A 1 -14.68 12.16 2.24
C MET A 1 -15.46 11.44 1.15
N LEU A 2 -15.55 12.01 -0.05
CA LEU A 2 -16.26 11.40 -1.18
C LEU A 2 -15.45 10.19 -1.68
N THR A 3 -15.91 8.98 -1.40
CA THR A 3 -15.34 7.76 -1.97
C THR A 3 -15.57 7.75 -3.48
N LYS A 4 -14.49 7.87 -4.25
CA LYS A 4 -14.54 7.76 -5.70
C LYS A 4 -15.10 6.38 -6.07
N ARG A 5 -16.20 6.34 -6.83
CA ARG A 5 -16.88 5.09 -7.18
C ARG A 5 -16.16 4.28 -8.27
N TYR A 6 -15.39 4.95 -9.11
CA TYR A 6 -14.69 4.33 -10.24
C TYR A 6 -13.29 4.89 -10.41
N TYR A 7 -12.36 4.01 -10.74
CA TYR A 7 -10.95 4.29 -10.98
C TYR A 7 -10.59 3.88 -12.41
N THR A 8 -9.76 4.65 -13.08
CA THR A 8 -9.17 4.22 -14.36
C THR A 8 -8.08 3.18 -14.09
N GLN A 9 -7.69 2.42 -15.13
CA GLN A 9 -6.59 1.47 -15.03
C GLN A 9 -5.29 2.12 -14.51
N LYS A 10 -4.99 3.34 -14.97
CA LYS A 10 -3.82 4.09 -14.53
C LYS A 10 -3.92 4.41 -13.03
N GLU A 11 -5.06 4.91 -12.58
CA GLU A 11 -5.27 5.23 -11.16
C GLU A 11 -5.18 4.00 -10.26
N VAL A 12 -5.72 2.85 -10.69
CA VAL A 12 -5.55 1.60 -9.93
C VAL A 12 -4.07 1.22 -9.86
N ALA A 13 -3.36 1.31 -10.97
CA ALA A 13 -1.94 0.98 -11.04
C ALA A 13 -1.09 1.89 -10.13
N ASP A 14 -1.35 3.21 -10.17
CA ASP A 14 -0.70 4.21 -9.32
C ASP A 14 -0.97 3.93 -7.83
N LEU A 15 -2.22 3.64 -7.45
CA LEU A 15 -2.61 3.34 -6.07
C LEU A 15 -2.04 2.02 -5.54
N VAL A 16 -1.82 1.04 -6.42
CA VAL A 16 -1.25 -0.27 -6.09
C VAL A 16 0.28 -0.26 -6.17
N GLY A 17 0.88 0.78 -6.78
CA GLY A 17 2.33 0.88 -6.96
C GLY A 17 2.88 -0.07 -8.03
N VAL A 18 2.13 -0.28 -9.13
CA VAL A 18 2.55 -1.14 -10.26
C VAL A 18 2.36 -0.43 -11.59
N ASN A 19 2.96 -0.96 -12.66
CA ASN A 19 2.73 -0.45 -14.01
C ASN A 19 1.30 -0.77 -14.49
N PRO A 20 0.64 0.11 -15.28
CA PRO A 20 -0.70 -0.17 -15.80
C PRO A 20 -0.84 -1.49 -16.55
N GLY A 21 0.19 -1.92 -17.28
CA GLY A 21 0.22 -3.21 -17.98
C GLY A 21 0.05 -4.42 -17.04
N ILE A 22 0.53 -4.32 -15.79
CA ILE A 22 0.37 -5.37 -14.79
C ILE A 22 -1.10 -5.53 -14.38
N ILE A 23 -1.86 -4.45 -14.27
CA ILE A 23 -3.31 -4.51 -14.00
C ILE A 23 -4.05 -5.23 -15.13
N SER A 24 -3.71 -4.94 -16.39
CA SER A 24 -4.24 -5.69 -17.54
C SER A 24 -3.87 -7.17 -17.49
N TYR A 25 -2.62 -7.48 -17.15
CA TYR A 25 -2.14 -8.84 -17.07
C TYR A 25 -2.86 -9.64 -15.97
N TRP A 26 -3.04 -9.05 -14.78
CA TRP A 26 -3.82 -9.66 -13.70
C TRP A 26 -5.29 -9.82 -14.07
N GLU A 27 -5.89 -8.85 -14.76
CA GLU A 27 -7.26 -8.98 -15.30
C GLU A 27 -7.38 -10.21 -16.20
N GLU A 28 -6.42 -10.42 -17.10
CA GLU A 28 -6.41 -11.52 -18.05
C GLU A 28 -6.19 -12.88 -17.36
N LYS A 29 -5.16 -12.98 -16.50
CA LYS A 29 -4.74 -14.26 -15.92
C LYS A 29 -5.58 -14.70 -14.72
N LEU A 30 -5.94 -13.75 -13.86
CA LEU A 30 -6.67 -14.02 -12.63
C LEU A 30 -8.19 -13.94 -12.84
N ARG A 31 -8.66 -13.12 -13.79
CA ARG A 31 -10.10 -12.88 -14.05
C ARG A 31 -10.89 -12.40 -12.82
N ILE A 32 -10.20 -11.76 -11.87
CA ILE A 32 -10.76 -11.31 -10.59
C ILE A 32 -11.44 -9.94 -10.67
N PHE A 33 -11.06 -9.14 -11.67
CA PHE A 33 -11.64 -7.82 -11.90
C PHE A 33 -12.85 -7.92 -12.82
N ARG A 34 -13.85 -7.06 -12.61
CA ARG A 34 -14.98 -6.90 -13.54
C ARG A 34 -15.14 -5.44 -13.94
N PRO A 35 -14.13 -4.83 -14.60
CA PRO A 35 -14.17 -3.42 -14.93
C PRO A 35 -15.28 -3.13 -15.94
N LYS A 36 -16.00 -2.02 -15.73
CA LYS A 36 -16.98 -1.52 -16.70
C LYS A 36 -16.25 -0.83 -17.85
N LYS A 37 -16.67 -1.08 -19.09
CA LYS A 37 -16.17 -0.32 -20.25
C LYS A 37 -17.04 0.90 -20.50
N ARG A 38 -16.43 2.08 -20.58
CA ARG A 38 -17.12 3.34 -20.97
C ARG A 38 -16.20 4.16 -21.88
N GLY A 39 -16.65 4.43 -23.10
CA GLY A 39 -15.88 5.21 -24.08
C GLY A 39 -14.48 4.64 -24.35
N GLY A 40 -14.37 3.31 -24.47
CA GLY A 40 -13.09 2.63 -24.69
C GLY A 40 -12.17 2.50 -23.47
N ARG A 41 -12.52 3.11 -22.33
CA ARG A 41 -11.74 3.03 -21.07
C ARG A 41 -12.32 1.99 -20.11
N LYS A 42 -11.44 1.29 -19.40
CA LYS A 42 -11.80 0.40 -18.28
C LYS A 42 -11.96 1.21 -17.00
N LEU A 43 -13.10 1.02 -16.33
CA LEU A 43 -13.43 1.63 -15.04
C LEU A 43 -13.56 0.54 -13.98
N PHE A 44 -12.64 0.57 -13.03
CA PHE A 44 -12.53 -0.34 -11.90
C PHE A 44 -13.29 0.22 -10.71
N THR A 45 -13.97 -0.64 -9.96
CA THR A 45 -14.66 -0.25 -8.73
C THR A 45 -13.71 -0.22 -7.54
N SER A 46 -14.17 0.30 -6.39
CA SER A 46 -13.42 0.18 -5.13
C SER A 46 -13.19 -1.28 -4.73
N SER A 47 -14.09 -2.21 -5.08
CA SER A 47 -13.90 -3.65 -4.86
C SER A 47 -12.78 -4.21 -5.74
N ASP A 48 -12.71 -3.79 -7.01
CA ASP A 48 -11.60 -4.18 -7.89
C ASP A 48 -10.25 -3.65 -7.39
N LEU A 49 -10.21 -2.43 -6.85
CA LEU A 49 -9.02 -1.87 -6.23
C LEU A 49 -8.57 -2.69 -5.00
N LYS A 50 -9.49 -3.08 -4.11
CA LYS A 50 -9.17 -3.95 -2.96
C LYS A 50 -8.57 -5.28 -3.42
N LYS A 51 -9.14 -5.90 -4.46
CA LYS A 51 -8.59 -7.13 -5.05
C LYS A 51 -7.19 -6.91 -5.61
N ALA A 52 -6.93 -5.78 -6.26
CA ALA A 52 -5.60 -5.49 -6.81
C ALA A 52 -4.54 -5.32 -5.69
N LEU A 53 -4.91 -4.65 -4.58
CA LEU A 53 -4.06 -4.53 -3.40
C LEU A 53 -3.76 -5.89 -2.77
N LEU A 54 -4.78 -6.74 -2.63
CA LEU A 54 -4.64 -8.10 -2.11
C LEU A 54 -3.71 -8.95 -3.00
N VAL A 55 -3.89 -8.91 -4.32
CA VAL A 55 -2.99 -9.59 -5.26
C VAL A 55 -1.56 -9.10 -5.10
N LYS A 56 -1.34 -7.78 -5.00
CA LYS A 56 0.01 -7.23 -4.82
C LYS A 56 0.66 -7.78 -3.56
N LYS A 57 -0.03 -7.74 -2.43
CA LYS A 57 0.51 -8.22 -1.15
C LYS A 57 0.79 -9.73 -1.16
N LEU A 58 -0.11 -10.54 -1.72
CA LEU A 58 0.13 -11.99 -1.85
C LEU A 58 1.33 -12.29 -2.77
N LEU A 59 1.52 -11.53 -3.86
CA LEU A 59 2.70 -11.69 -4.71
C LEU A 59 3.98 -11.26 -3.99
N ASP A 60 3.94 -10.17 -3.23
CA ASP A 60 5.09 -9.66 -2.46
C ASP A 60 5.52 -10.61 -1.34
N SER A 61 4.58 -11.38 -0.76
CA SER A 61 4.90 -12.45 0.19
C SER A 61 5.46 -13.72 -0.47
N GLY A 62 5.68 -13.71 -1.78
CA GLY A 62 6.31 -14.80 -2.54
C GLY A 62 5.34 -15.84 -3.10
N ILE A 63 4.02 -15.64 -2.97
CA ILE A 63 3.04 -16.55 -3.55
C ILE A 63 3.05 -16.38 -5.07
N SER A 64 3.19 -17.49 -5.80
CA SER A 64 3.12 -17.45 -7.27
C SER A 64 1.75 -16.97 -7.77
N LEU A 65 1.68 -16.40 -8.98
CA LEU A 65 0.41 -15.97 -9.58
C LEU A 65 -0.66 -17.09 -9.62
N LYS A 66 -0.23 -18.35 -9.80
CA LYS A 66 -1.12 -19.53 -9.73
C LYS A 66 -1.65 -19.76 -8.31
N GLY A 67 -0.80 -19.60 -7.29
CA GLY A 67 -1.18 -19.68 -5.88
C GLY A 67 -2.15 -18.56 -5.50
N VAL A 68 -1.88 -17.32 -5.94
CA VAL A 68 -2.79 -16.19 -5.74
C VAL A 68 -4.16 -16.46 -6.36
N LYS A 69 -4.20 -16.97 -7.59
CA LYS A 69 -5.45 -17.34 -8.25
C LYS A 69 -6.24 -18.36 -7.43
N LYS A 70 -5.58 -19.43 -7.00
CA LYS A 70 -6.21 -20.48 -6.18
C LYS A 70 -6.80 -19.91 -4.89
N ARG A 71 -6.04 -19.07 -4.19
CA ARG A 71 -6.47 -18.46 -2.93
C ARG A 71 -7.69 -17.55 -3.10
N LEU A 72 -7.74 -16.79 -4.20
CA LEU A 72 -8.89 -15.94 -4.54
C LEU A 72 -10.13 -16.71 -5.05
N GLU A 73 -9.99 -18.00 -5.37
CA GLU A 73 -11.09 -18.90 -5.71
C GLU A 73 -11.63 -19.63 -4.47
N GLU A 74 -10.77 -19.88 -3.47
CA GLU A 74 -11.11 -20.59 -2.23
C GLU A 74 -11.61 -19.66 -1.12
N GLU A 75 -11.08 -18.44 -1.04
CA GLU A 75 -11.37 -17.47 0.01
C GLU A 75 -11.90 -16.15 -0.59
N SER A 76 -12.86 -15.53 0.09
CA SER A 76 -13.35 -14.20 -0.27
C SER A 76 -12.31 -13.12 0.05
N VAL A 77 -12.43 -11.97 -0.62
CA VAL A 77 -11.58 -10.81 -0.33
C VAL A 77 -11.76 -10.40 1.14
N GLU A 78 -12.99 -10.44 1.63
CA GLU A 78 -13.33 -10.08 3.01
C GLU A 78 -12.65 -10.99 4.05
N GLU A 79 -12.40 -12.26 3.73
CA GLU A 79 -11.68 -13.21 4.59
C GLU A 79 -10.16 -13.02 4.54
N LEU A 80 -9.61 -12.65 3.38
CA LEU A 80 -8.16 -12.46 3.20
C LEU A 80 -7.66 -11.07 3.63
N MET A 81 -8.52 -10.05 3.59
CA MET A 81 -8.13 -8.67 3.88
C MET A 81 -7.62 -8.43 5.32
N PRO A 82 -8.15 -9.05 6.39
CA PRO A 82 -7.65 -8.87 7.75
C PRO A 82 -6.17 -9.25 7.92
N GLU A 83 -5.73 -10.36 7.31
CA GLU A 83 -4.34 -10.81 7.33
C GLU A 83 -3.42 -9.73 6.70
N VAL A 84 -3.79 -9.28 5.50
CA VAL A 84 -3.04 -8.22 4.79
C VAL A 84 -3.03 -6.89 5.54
N LEU A 85 -4.16 -6.50 6.14
CA LEU A 85 -4.24 -5.25 6.91
C LEU A 85 -3.41 -5.33 8.18
N SER A 86 -3.35 -6.49 8.83
CA SER A 86 -2.53 -6.69 10.03
C SER A 86 -1.05 -6.47 9.72
N GLU A 87 -0.55 -7.03 8.62
CA GLU A 87 0.84 -6.84 8.19
C GLU A 87 1.14 -5.36 7.88
N VAL A 88 0.28 -4.69 7.12
CA VAL A 88 0.45 -3.27 6.79
C VAL A 88 0.42 -2.39 8.04
N VAL A 89 -0.48 -2.67 8.99
CA VAL A 89 -0.55 -1.93 10.26
C VAL A 89 0.74 -2.14 11.07
N GLN A 90 1.31 -3.34 11.04
CA GLN A 90 2.57 -3.63 11.71
C GLN A 90 3.74 -2.86 11.07
N GLU A 91 3.87 -2.89 9.74
CA GLU A 91 4.87 -2.11 8.98
C GLU A 91 4.78 -0.60 9.30
N ILE A 92 3.56 -0.05 9.36
CA ILE A 92 3.33 1.36 9.68
C ILE A 92 3.76 1.69 11.12
N LYS A 93 3.42 0.82 12.09
CA LYS A 93 3.83 1.02 13.49
C LYS A 93 5.34 1.03 13.63
N GLU A 94 6.02 0.08 13.01
CA GLU A 94 7.49 0.01 13.03
C GLU A 94 8.12 1.26 12.42
N THR A 95 7.57 1.75 11.31
CA THR A 95 8.04 3.00 10.67
C THR A 95 7.82 4.21 11.59
N ILE A 96 6.68 4.30 12.26
CA ILE A 96 6.38 5.36 13.24
C ILE A 96 7.39 5.31 14.39
N ASP A 97 7.62 4.13 14.96
CA ASP A 97 8.54 3.96 16.09
C ASP A 97 9.97 4.35 15.70
N GLN A 98 10.43 3.95 14.51
CA GLN A 98 11.74 4.36 13.97
C GLN A 98 11.83 5.88 13.82
N THR A 99 10.82 6.49 13.20
CA THR A 99 10.78 7.95 12.99
C THR A 99 10.78 8.72 14.32
N LEU A 100 10.03 8.23 15.32
CA LEU A 100 10.00 8.83 16.65
C LEU A 100 11.37 8.78 17.33
N ASN A 101 12.06 7.63 17.27
CA ASN A 101 13.40 7.49 17.82
C ASN A 101 14.39 8.45 17.15
N GLU A 102 14.35 8.58 15.82
CA GLU A 102 15.20 9.53 15.09
C GLU A 102 14.95 10.98 15.51
N LEU A 103 13.70 11.37 15.69
CA LEU A 103 13.33 12.71 16.16
C LEU A 103 13.80 12.97 17.60
N GLU A 104 13.73 11.96 18.47
CA GLU A 104 14.21 12.06 19.85
C GLU A 104 15.74 12.23 19.91
N GLU A 105 16.49 11.48 19.10
CA GLU A 105 17.95 11.63 19.00
C GLU A 105 18.35 13.00 18.45
N LEU A 106 17.66 13.48 17.40
CA LEU A 106 17.88 14.83 16.87
C LEU A 106 17.59 15.90 17.91
N ARG A 107 16.51 15.75 18.68
CA ARG A 107 16.17 16.67 19.76
C ARG A 107 17.27 16.70 20.84
N ARG A 108 17.75 15.52 21.28
CA ARG A 108 18.84 15.43 22.27
C ARG A 108 20.11 16.11 21.76
N TYR A 109 20.48 15.86 20.50
CA TYR A 109 21.64 16.50 19.87
C TYR A 109 21.52 18.03 19.88
N LEU A 110 20.36 18.56 19.50
CA LEU A 110 20.14 20.01 19.50
C LEU A 110 20.16 20.61 20.91
N ASP A 111 19.56 19.92 21.89
CA ASP A 111 19.58 20.35 23.29
C ASP A 111 21.02 20.40 23.84
N GLU A 112 21.85 19.40 23.52
CA GLU A 112 23.27 19.39 23.87
C GLU A 112 24.03 20.55 23.22
N LYS A 113 23.84 20.78 21.92
CA LYS A 113 24.49 21.88 21.19
C LYS A 113 24.09 23.25 21.73
N LEU A 114 22.81 23.45 22.05
CA LEU A 114 22.32 24.69 22.65
C LEU A 114 22.88 24.90 24.05
N SER A 115 22.99 23.85 24.87
CA SER A 115 23.62 23.91 26.19
C SER A 115 25.10 24.30 26.08
N ASN A 116 25.84 23.64 25.18
CA ASN A 116 27.25 23.92 24.94
C ASN A 116 27.46 25.36 24.44
N TRP A 117 26.62 25.84 23.51
CA TRP A 117 26.66 27.23 23.03
C TRP A 117 26.38 28.24 24.16
N ARG A 118 25.37 27.99 25.01
CA ARG A 118 25.08 28.86 26.17
C ARG A 118 26.23 28.94 27.17
N ASN A 119 26.95 27.84 27.36
CA ASN A 119 28.05 27.75 28.32
C ASN A 119 29.40 28.27 27.78
N SER A 120 29.54 28.46 26.46
CA SER A 120 30.80 28.91 25.84
C SER A 120 31.00 30.43 25.83
N GLY A 121 30.03 31.20 26.30
CA GLY A 121 30.25 32.60 26.71
C GLY A 121 30.48 33.63 25.60
N ASP A 122 30.32 33.28 24.32
CA ASP A 122 30.35 34.25 23.22
C ASP A 122 29.02 35.06 23.21
N HIS A 123 29.03 36.22 23.87
CA HIS A 123 28.05 37.31 23.69
C HIS A 123 28.58 38.33 22.68
#